data_AF-A0A1A2GF41-F1
#
_entry.id   AF-A0A1A2GF41-F1
#
_cell.length_a   1.000
_cell.length_b   1.000
_cell.length_c   1.000
_cell.angle_alpha   90.00
_cell.angle_beta   90.00
_cell.angle_gamma   90.00
#
_symmetry.space_group_name_H-M   'P 1'
#
loop_
_entity.id
_entity.type
_entity.pdbx_description
1 polymer ?
#
loop_
_entity_poly.entity_id
_entity_poly.type
_entity_poly.pdbx_seq_one_letter_code
_entity_poly.pdbx_strand_id
1 'polypeptide(L)'
;MAVFNPWTRHYQAAWENRAANHNLPLWARIFSLAYGRHQANGHAVFGRGELTWILGTPPKASEPFQRASRQAVREAIATAVKHGFLDDDSCSECLVVPGHAIQGPHGKAAAPCLVHERKYRAKRAKLTLVS
;
A
#
# COMPACT_ATOMS: atom_id res chain seq x y z
N MET A 1 0.45 -25.55 -20.01
CA MET A 1 -0.79 -24.90 -20.50
C MET A 1 -0.62 -23.41 -20.32
N ALA A 2 -0.85 -22.59 -21.35
CA ALA A 2 -0.80 -21.14 -21.20
C ALA A 2 -2.00 -20.69 -20.35
N VAL A 3 -1.74 -19.95 -19.27
CA VAL A 3 -2.80 -19.39 -18.44
C VAL A 3 -3.42 -18.23 -19.21
N PHE A 4 -4.69 -18.36 -19.59
CA PHE A 4 -5.45 -17.25 -20.15
C PHE A 4 -5.60 -16.16 -19.08
N ASN A 5 -5.00 -14.99 -19.31
CA ASN A 5 -5.03 -13.85 -18.40
C ASN A 5 -5.76 -12.67 -19.07
N PRO A 6 -7.11 -12.65 -19.05
CA PRO A 6 -7.87 -11.59 -19.71
C PRO A 6 -7.63 -10.25 -19.01
N TRP A 7 -7.34 -9.23 -19.80
CA TRP A 7 -7.13 -7.89 -19.27
C TRP A 7 -8.44 -7.09 -19.23
N THR A 8 -8.67 -6.44 -18.09
CA THR A 8 -9.77 -5.48 -17.90
C THR A 8 -9.28 -4.29 -17.08
N ARG A 9 -10.00 -3.17 -17.15
CA ARG A 9 -9.68 -1.95 -16.40
C ARG A 9 -10.71 -1.69 -15.32
N HIS A 10 -10.22 -1.19 -14.19
CA HIS A 10 -11.06 -0.67 -13.12
C HIS A 10 -10.65 0.77 -12.78
N TYR A 11 -11.62 1.57 -12.31
CA TYR A 11 -11.35 2.91 -11.83
C TYR A 11 -10.67 2.88 -10.46
N GLN A 12 -9.63 3.70 -10.28
CA GLN A 12 -8.94 3.88 -8.99
C GLN A 12 -9.90 4.29 -7.86
N ALA A 13 -10.85 5.18 -8.15
CA ALA A 13 -11.87 5.60 -7.18
C ALA A 13 -12.70 4.44 -6.61
N ALA A 14 -12.94 3.38 -7.40
CA ALA A 14 -13.66 2.20 -6.91
C ALA A 14 -12.86 1.42 -5.86
N TRP A 15 -11.52 1.48 -5.92
CA TRP A 15 -10.64 0.89 -4.93
C TRP A 15 -10.51 1.79 -3.69
N GLU A 16 -10.45 3.11 -3.87
CA GLU A 16 -10.49 4.05 -2.73
C GLU A 16 -11.79 3.93 -1.92
N ASN A 17 -12.94 3.77 -2.58
CA ASN A 17 -14.22 3.52 -1.92
C ASN A 17 -14.19 2.22 -1.07
N ARG A 18 -13.51 1.17 -1.54
CA ARG A 18 -13.31 -0.06 -0.77
C ARG A 18 -12.37 0.18 0.41
N ALA A 19 -11.32 0.97 0.24
CA ALA A 19 -10.44 1.36 1.34
C ALA A 19 -11.19 2.11 2.45
N ALA A 20 -12.19 2.90 2.09
CA ALA A 20 -13.05 3.63 3.02
C ALA A 20 -14.14 2.76 3.69
N ASN A 21 -14.39 1.53 3.24
CA ASN A 21 -15.45 0.68 3.77
C ASN A 21 -15.02 -0.02 5.07
N HIS A 22 -15.53 0.44 6.22
CA HIS A 22 -15.24 -0.11 7.55
C HIS A 22 -15.80 -1.51 7.82
N ASN A 23 -16.69 -2.04 6.96
CA ASN A 23 -17.14 -3.42 7.05
C ASN A 23 -16.10 -4.41 6.50
N LEU A 24 -15.09 -3.92 5.78
CA LEU A 24 -13.97 -4.74 5.31
C LEU A 24 -12.87 -4.83 6.38
N PRO A 25 -12.20 -5.98 6.49
CA PRO A 25 -11.06 -6.10 7.39
C PRO A 25 -9.94 -5.14 6.96
N LEU A 26 -9.14 -4.69 7.92
CA LEU A 26 -8.11 -3.67 7.70
C LEU A 26 -7.13 -4.03 6.58
N TRP A 27 -6.72 -5.30 6.47
CA TRP A 27 -5.83 -5.76 5.39
C TRP A 27 -6.46 -5.60 4.00
N ALA A 28 -7.78 -5.78 3.90
CA ALA A 28 -8.49 -5.60 2.64
C ALA A 28 -8.61 -4.14 2.24
N ARG A 29 -8.84 -3.27 3.23
CA ARG A 29 -8.83 -1.82 3.06
C ARG A 29 -7.43 -1.32 2.65
N ILE A 30 -6.37 -1.91 3.20
CA ILE A 30 -4.97 -1.57 2.86
C ILE A 30 -4.65 -1.86 1.40
N PHE A 31 -4.89 -3.07 0.90
CA PHE A 31 -4.57 -3.34 -0.50
C PHE A 31 -5.49 -2.52 -1.41
N SER A 32 -6.77 -2.34 -1.05
CA SER A 32 -7.67 -1.47 -1.81
C SER A 32 -7.13 -0.04 -1.92
N LEU A 33 -6.55 0.50 -0.84
CA LEU A 33 -5.90 1.81 -0.87
C LEU A 33 -4.69 1.82 -1.82
N ALA A 34 -3.88 0.76 -1.83
CA ALA A 34 -2.74 0.64 -2.74
C ALA A 34 -3.20 0.61 -4.22
N TYR A 35 -4.19 -0.22 -4.57
CA TYR A 35 -4.77 -0.26 -5.92
C TYR A 35 -5.48 1.04 -6.31
N GLY A 36 -5.99 1.80 -5.34
CA GLY A 36 -6.58 3.11 -5.56
C GLY A 36 -5.56 4.23 -5.82
N ARG A 37 -4.33 4.10 -5.30
CA ARG A 37 -3.36 5.22 -5.27
C ARG A 37 -2.01 4.93 -5.92
N HIS A 38 -1.79 3.74 -6.45
CA HIS A 38 -0.52 3.41 -7.09
C HIS A 38 -0.26 4.29 -8.33
N GLN A 39 1.01 4.56 -8.57
CA GLN A 39 1.50 5.16 -9.81
C GLN A 39 1.85 4.09 -10.85
N ALA A 40 2.36 4.49 -12.03
CA ALA A 40 2.77 3.57 -13.10
C ALA A 40 3.85 2.56 -12.69
N ASN A 41 4.68 2.89 -11.70
CA ASN A 41 5.69 1.99 -11.14
C ASN A 41 5.12 1.03 -10.08
N GLY A 42 3.81 1.06 -9.81
CA GLY A 42 3.17 0.18 -8.82
C GLY A 42 3.30 0.63 -7.36
N HIS A 43 3.90 1.80 -7.10
CA HIS A 43 4.05 2.32 -5.75
C HIS A 43 2.92 3.30 -5.40
N ALA A 44 2.28 3.10 -4.25
CA ALA A 44 1.45 4.07 -3.57
C ALA A 44 2.23 4.62 -2.37
N VAL A 45 2.67 5.88 -2.44
CA VAL A 45 3.53 6.51 -1.43
C VAL A 45 2.69 7.30 -0.43
N PHE A 46 3.07 7.21 0.85
CA PHE A 46 2.39 7.86 1.96
C PHE A 46 3.40 8.55 2.88
N GLY A 47 2.95 9.64 3.53
CA GLY A 47 3.66 10.30 4.60
C GLY A 47 3.76 9.43 5.87
N ARG A 48 4.71 9.78 6.74
CA ARG A 48 4.90 9.08 8.03
C ARG A 48 3.64 9.17 8.89
N GLY A 49 3.05 8.02 9.18
CA GLY A 49 1.83 7.92 9.99
C GLY A 49 0.56 8.28 9.22
N GLU A 50 0.63 8.60 7.94
CA GLU A 50 -0.55 8.95 7.14
C GLU A 50 -1.55 7.77 7.06
N LEU A 51 -1.06 6.54 6.89
CA LEU A 51 -1.92 5.36 6.89
C LEU A 51 -2.73 5.18 8.18
N THR A 52 -2.19 5.61 9.34
CA THR A 52 -2.93 5.54 10.61
C THR A 52 -4.12 6.50 10.66
N TRP A 53 -4.03 7.60 9.92
CA TRP A 53 -5.12 8.55 9.73
C TRP A 53 -6.11 8.05 8.68
N ILE A 54 -5.63 7.65 7.50
CA ILE A 54 -6.52 7.22 6.41
C ILE A 54 -7.38 6.02 6.82
N LEU A 55 -6.77 5.07 7.54
CA LEU A 55 -7.42 3.80 7.87
C LEU A 55 -8.10 3.79 9.24
N GLY A 56 -8.15 4.95 9.91
CA GLY A 56 -8.81 5.09 11.20
C GLY A 56 -10.33 4.85 11.14
N THR A 57 -10.91 4.82 12.34
CA THR A 57 -12.35 4.67 12.55
C THR A 57 -12.98 6.06 12.58
N PRO A 58 -14.00 6.32 11.74
CA PRO A 58 -14.72 7.59 11.73
C PRO A 58 -15.39 7.83 13.08
N PRO A 59 -15.60 9.09 13.47
CA PRO A 59 -16.30 9.42 14.69
C PRO A 59 -17.71 8.80 14.67
N LYS A 60 -18.15 8.30 15.83
CA LYS A 60 -19.53 7.91 16.09
C LYS A 60 -20.14 8.90 17.07
N ALA A 61 -21.47 8.91 17.22
CA ALA A 61 -22.20 9.91 18.00
C ALA A 61 -21.58 10.29 19.36
N SER A 62 -20.96 9.34 20.05
CA SER A 62 -20.29 9.53 21.34
C SER A 62 -18.77 9.35 21.33
N GLU A 63 -18.16 9.03 20.17
CA GLU A 63 -16.75 8.65 20.09
C GLU A 63 -16.01 9.52 19.06
N PRO A 64 -14.87 10.13 19.43
CA PRO A 64 -14.07 10.90 18.50
C PRO A 64 -13.46 9.98 17.43
N PHE A 65 -12.96 10.59 16.35
CA PHE A 65 -12.16 9.87 15.36
C PHE A 65 -10.99 9.12 16.04
N GLN A 66 -10.83 7.83 15.71
CA GLN A 66 -9.76 7.00 16.26
C GLN A 66 -8.78 6.61 15.15
N ARG A 67 -7.51 6.99 15.29
CA ARG A 67 -6.45 6.51 14.38
C ARG A 67 -6.29 5.00 14.49
N ALA A 68 -6.01 4.35 13.38
CA ALA A 68 -5.56 2.96 13.41
C ALA A 68 -4.19 2.89 14.12
N SER A 69 -3.96 1.85 14.93
CA SER A 69 -2.67 1.70 15.59
C SER A 69 -1.58 1.36 14.55
N ARG A 70 -0.33 1.79 14.82
CA ARG A 70 0.82 1.45 13.95
C ARG A 70 1.01 -0.06 13.81
N GLN A 71 0.75 -0.79 14.91
CA GLN A 71 0.85 -2.25 14.94
C GLN A 71 -0.23 -2.89 14.04
N ALA A 72 -1.49 -2.45 14.17
CA ALA A 72 -2.57 -2.96 13.32
C ALA A 72 -2.32 -2.68 11.84
N VAL A 73 -1.81 -1.50 11.48
CA VAL A 73 -1.40 -1.19 10.10
C VAL A 73 -0.30 -2.14 9.62
N ARG A 74 0.73 -2.37 10.44
CA ARG A 74 1.84 -3.28 10.08
C ARG A 74 1.36 -4.71 9.87
N GLU A 75 0.53 -5.23 10.76
CA GLU A 75 -0.04 -6.58 10.66
C GLU A 75 -0.96 -6.72 9.44
N ALA A 76 -1.75 -5.69 9.16
CA ALA A 76 -2.61 -5.66 7.99
C ALA A 76 -1.81 -5.62 6.67
N ILE A 77 -0.70 -4.89 6.61
CA ILE A 77 0.25 -4.95 5.47
C ILE A 77 0.81 -6.36 5.32
N ALA A 78 1.35 -6.93 6.41
CA ALA A 78 1.91 -8.28 6.38
C ALA A 78 0.88 -9.34 5.94
N THR A 79 -0.38 -9.18 6.36
CA THR A 79 -1.48 -10.05 5.95
C THR A 79 -1.79 -9.91 4.45
N ALA A 80 -1.86 -8.67 3.93
CA ALA A 80 -2.08 -8.44 2.51
C ALA A 80 -0.94 -8.98 1.63
N VAL A 81 0.31 -8.85 2.08
CA VAL A 81 1.50 -9.43 1.43
C VAL A 81 1.43 -10.96 1.44
N LYS A 82 1.14 -11.57 2.60
CA LYS A 82 0.96 -13.03 2.74
C LYS A 82 -0.10 -13.58 1.76
N HIS A 83 -1.15 -12.82 1.48
CA HIS A 83 -2.20 -13.20 0.54
C HIS A 83 -1.90 -12.83 -0.93
N GLY A 84 -0.74 -12.25 -1.23
CA GLY A 84 -0.32 -11.89 -2.58
C GLY A 84 -0.99 -10.64 -3.16
N PHE A 85 -1.69 -9.85 -2.34
CA PHE A 85 -2.30 -8.59 -2.79
C PHE A 85 -1.32 -7.41 -2.79
N LEU A 86 -0.22 -7.53 -2.06
CA LEU A 86 0.87 -6.57 -2.02
C LEU A 86 2.21 -7.30 -2.18
N ASP A 87 3.20 -6.58 -2.69
CA ASP A 87 4.57 -7.06 -2.80
C ASP A 87 5.31 -6.96 -1.45
N ASP A 88 6.30 -7.83 -1.23
CA ASP A 88 7.11 -7.95 -0.02
C ASP A 88 7.83 -6.64 0.37
N ASP A 89 8.13 -5.78 -0.61
CA ASP A 89 8.74 -4.48 -0.35
C ASP A 89 7.77 -3.46 0.30
N SER A 90 6.49 -3.81 0.46
CA SER A 90 5.47 -2.95 1.07
C SER A 90 5.76 -2.58 2.53
N CYS A 91 5.46 -1.33 2.89
CA CYS A 91 5.68 -0.78 4.21
C CYS A 91 4.71 0.37 4.53
N SER A 92 4.77 0.90 5.75
CA SER A 92 3.85 1.95 6.21
C SER A 92 3.97 3.31 5.49
N GLU A 93 5.05 3.52 4.74
CA GLU A 93 5.27 4.73 3.94
C GLU A 93 5.12 4.45 2.42
N CYS A 94 5.02 3.19 2.00
CA CYS A 94 4.85 2.83 0.60
C CYS A 94 4.24 1.43 0.46
N LEU A 95 3.05 1.35 -0.12
CA LEU A 95 2.41 0.08 -0.47
C LEU A 95 2.70 -0.23 -1.94
N VAL A 96 3.11 -1.45 -2.24
CA VAL A 96 3.53 -1.86 -3.58
C VAL A 96 2.56 -2.90 -4.10
N VAL A 97 1.90 -2.61 -5.22
CA VAL A 97 1.04 -3.59 -5.90
C VAL A 97 1.89 -4.48 -6.81
N PRO A 98 1.60 -5.79 -6.94
CA PRO A 98 2.37 -6.68 -7.79
C PRO A 98 2.33 -6.25 -9.26
N GLY A 99 3.49 -6.17 -9.91
CA GLY A 99 3.61 -5.66 -11.29
C GLY A 99 2.83 -6.46 -12.34
N HIS A 100 2.55 -7.74 -12.07
CA HIS A 100 1.72 -8.58 -12.94
C HIS A 100 0.21 -8.32 -12.82
N ALA A 101 -0.23 -7.64 -11.75
CA ALA A 101 -1.63 -7.42 -11.43
C ALA A 101 -2.14 -6.03 -11.84
N ILE A 102 -1.26 -5.16 -12.33
CA ILE A 102 -1.61 -3.79 -12.69
C ILE A 102 -0.96 -3.35 -14.00
N GLN A 103 -1.62 -2.41 -14.65
CA GLN A 103 -1.02 -1.58 -15.69
C GLN A 103 -1.37 -0.14 -15.35
N GLY A 104 -0.37 0.64 -14.93
CA GLY A 104 -0.63 1.95 -14.37
C GLY A 104 -0.86 3.05 -15.42
N PRO A 105 -1.79 3.98 -15.19
CA PRO A 105 -2.15 5.01 -16.16
C PRO A 105 -1.22 6.26 -16.16
N HIS A 106 -0.45 6.51 -15.08
CA HIS A 106 0.26 7.79 -14.87
C HIS A 106 1.70 7.60 -14.37
N GLY A 107 2.65 8.31 -14.97
CA GLY A 107 4.06 8.33 -14.57
C GLY A 107 4.95 7.37 -15.37
N LYS A 108 6.22 7.26 -14.98
CA LYS A 108 7.19 6.35 -15.62
C LYS A 108 7.23 5.05 -14.83
N ALA A 109 7.00 3.91 -15.49
CA ALA A 109 7.06 2.59 -14.85
C ALA A 109 8.43 2.30 -14.18
N ALA A 110 9.51 2.87 -14.74
CA ALA A 110 10.87 2.77 -14.20
C ALA A 110 11.24 3.90 -13.21
N ALA A 111 10.29 4.75 -12.80
CA ALA A 111 10.59 5.81 -11.84
C ALA A 111 10.98 5.21 -10.48
N PRO A 112 12.09 5.65 -9.86
CA PRO A 112 12.47 5.16 -8.55
C PRO A 112 11.46 5.61 -7.49
N CYS A 113 11.21 4.75 -6.50
CA CYS A 113 10.42 5.12 -5.34
C CYS A 113 11.30 5.80 -4.29
N LEU A 114 11.03 7.07 -3.99
CA LEU A 114 11.81 7.87 -3.03
C LEU A 114 11.85 7.25 -1.62
N VAL A 115 10.79 6.55 -1.21
CA VAL A 115 10.74 5.86 0.09
C VAL A 115 11.72 4.69 0.12
N HIS A 116 11.72 3.86 -0.91
CA HIS A 116 12.61 2.71 -1.00
C HIS A 116 14.05 3.12 -1.25
N GLU A 117 14.31 4.12 -2.10
CA GLU A 117 15.66 4.68 -2.26
C GLU A 117 16.25 5.12 -0.92
N ARG A 118 15.48 5.89 -0.13
CA ARG A 118 15.91 6.34 1.20
C ARG A 118 16.22 5.16 2.12
N LYS A 119 15.38 4.12 2.11
CA LYS A 119 15.59 2.90 2.92
C LYS A 119 16.82 2.11 2.49
N TYR A 120 17.01 1.90 1.18
CA TYR A 120 18.16 1.19 0.66
C TYR A 120 19.46 1.95 0.93
N ARG A 121 19.48 3.27 0.79
CA ARG A 121 20.64 4.11 1.17
C ARG A 121 20.99 3.94 2.65
N ALA A 122 20.00 4.02 3.55
CA ALA A 122 20.22 3.82 4.99
C ALA A 122 20.74 2.41 5.32
N LYS A 123 20.21 1.37 4.65
CA LYS A 123 20.68 -0.01 4.80
C LYS A 123 22.14 -0.17 4.36
N ARG A 124 22.52 0.42 3.21
CA ARG A 124 23.90 0.39 2.70
C ARG A 124 24.87 1.10 3.64
N ALA A 125 24.52 2.30 4.12
CA ALA A 125 25.34 3.05 5.08
C ALA A 125 25.57 2.29 6.40
N LYS A 126 24.56 1.54 6.87
CA LYS A 126 24.70 0.70 8.06
C LYS A 126 25.65 -0.49 7.83
N LEU A 127 25.64 -1.10 6.65
CA LEU A 127 26.53 -2.21 6.32
C LEU A 127 28.00 -1.77 6.24
N THR A 128 28.26 -0.58 5.67
CA THR A 128 29.62 -0.01 5.58
C THR A 128 30.21 0.42 6.92
N LEU A 129 29.38 0.62 7.95
CA LEU A 129 29.85 0.95 9.30
C LEU A 129 30.16 -0.28 10.17
N VAL A 130 29.79 -1.48 9.70
CA VAL A 130 29.97 -2.75 10.42
C VAL A 130 31.07 -3.61 9.78
N SER A 131 31.55 -3.21 8.61
CA SER A 131 32.71 -3.76 7.88
C SER A 131 33.99 -3.00 8.22
#